data_AF-A0A940VDW6-F1
#
_entry.id   AF-A0A940VDW6-F1
#
_cell.length_a   1.000
_cell.length_b   1.000
_cell.length_c   1.000
_cell.angle_alpha   90.00
_cell.angle_beta   90.00
_cell.angle_gamma   90.00
#
_symmetry.space_group_name_H-M   'P 1'
#
loop_
_entity.id
_entity.type
_entity.pdbx_description
1 polymer ?
#
loop_
_entity_poly.entity_id
_entity_poly.type
_entity_poly.pdbx_seq_one_letter_code
_entity_poly.pdbx_strand_id
1 'polypeptide(L)'
;HRYRPFSWSADGRRIVAYSQRGAGMIVYDVATGAHERISDVGEWPRWLSDSRRLVFIRDGALHLIDTRTKASREIYRSPAGTITNLSVAPDDRAIYFILTRDEGNIWLATLK
;
A
#
# COMPACT_ATOMS: atom_id res chain seq x y z
N HIS A 1 -5.04 8.98 -16.02
CA HIS A 1 -5.36 8.11 -14.86
C HIS A 1 -5.66 8.98 -13.64
N ARG A 2 -6.68 8.65 -12.83
CA ARG A 2 -6.99 9.39 -11.60
C ARG A 2 -6.21 8.77 -10.44
N TYR A 3 -5.40 9.58 -9.77
CA TYR A 3 -4.66 9.21 -8.56
C TYR A 3 -5.33 9.84 -7.34
N ARG A 4 -5.29 9.15 -6.21
CA ARG A 4 -5.71 9.69 -4.91
C ARG A 4 -4.47 9.93 -4.05
N PRO A 5 -4.21 11.18 -3.60
CA PRO A 5 -3.16 11.44 -2.63
C PRO A 5 -3.50 10.70 -1.33
N PHE A 6 -2.47 10.17 -0.67
CA PHE A 6 -2.73 9.18 0.35
C PHE A 6 -1.79 9.24 1.56
N SER A 7 -0.51 9.59 1.38
CA SER A 7 0.39 9.83 2.52
C SER A 7 1.45 10.88 2.20
N TRP A 8 1.77 11.70 3.19
CA TRP A 8 2.91 12.61 3.18
C TRP A 8 4.20 11.88 3.56
N SER A 9 5.33 12.28 2.98
CA SER A 9 6.65 11.95 3.49
C SER A 9 6.90 12.67 4.82
N ALA A 10 7.75 12.10 5.68
CA ALA A 10 8.00 12.66 7.01
C ALA A 10 8.68 14.04 6.95
N ASP A 11 9.46 14.31 5.90
CA ASP A 11 10.06 15.63 5.62
C ASP A 11 9.06 16.68 5.08
N GLY A 12 7.80 16.29 4.83
CA GLY A 12 6.76 17.17 4.32
C GLY A 12 6.92 17.62 2.86
N ARG A 13 7.87 17.05 2.11
CA ARG A 13 8.18 17.50 0.74
C ARG A 13 7.43 16.75 -0.35
N ARG A 14 6.97 15.54 -0.05
CA ARG A 14 6.41 14.63 -1.06
C ARG A 14 5.10 14.01 -0.60
N ILE A 15 4.25 13.72 -1.58
CA ILE A 15 3.00 12.98 -1.38
C ILE A 15 3.06 11.73 -2.24
N VAL A 16 2.78 10.56 -1.65
CA VAL A 16 2.51 9.36 -2.44
C VAL A 16 1.01 9.29 -2.75
N ALA A 17 0.71 8.92 -4.00
CA ALA A 17 -0.64 8.72 -4.48
C ALA A 17 -0.72 7.39 -5.23
N TYR A 18 -1.88 6.74 -5.19
CA TYR A 18 -2.12 5.51 -5.94
C TYR A 18 -3.42 5.61 -6.75
N SER A 19 -3.52 4.79 -7.79
CA SER A 19 -4.71 4.73 -8.62
C SER A 19 -5.58 3.54 -8.25
N GLN A 20 -6.82 3.83 -7.84
CA GLN A 20 -7.85 2.80 -7.65
C GLN A 20 -8.32 2.13 -8.96
N ARG A 21 -7.81 2.59 -10.11
CA ARG A 21 -8.10 2.04 -11.43
C ARG A 21 -6.90 1.28 -12.02
N GLY A 22 -5.96 0.84 -11.17
CA GLY A 22 -4.86 -0.03 -11.57
C GLY A 22 -3.70 0.65 -12.31
N ALA A 23 -3.59 1.97 -12.26
CA ALA A 23 -2.44 2.70 -12.85
C ALA A 23 -1.20 2.76 -11.94
N GLY A 24 -1.20 2.01 -10.84
CA GLY A 24 -0.09 1.96 -9.90
C GLY A 24 0.04 3.19 -9.00
N MET A 25 1.29 3.52 -8.67
CA MET A 25 1.65 4.51 -7.66
C MET A 25 2.60 5.57 -8.22
N ILE A 26 2.37 6.81 -7.80
CA ILE A 26 3.21 7.96 -8.12
C ILE A 26 3.66 8.65 -6.83
N VAL A 27 4.78 9.36 -6.92
CA VAL A 27 5.24 10.33 -5.93
C VAL A 27 5.17 11.71 -6.54
N TYR A 28 4.56 12.65 -5.82
CA TYR A 28 4.43 14.05 -6.17
C TYR A 28 5.38 14.88 -5.31
N ASP A 29 6.15 15.77 -5.92
CA ASP A 29 6.97 16.77 -5.26
C ASP A 29 6.19 18.07 -5.11
N VAL A 30 6.04 18.53 -3.87
CA VAL A 30 5.14 19.65 -3.55
C VAL A 30 5.73 20.99 -3.95
N ALA A 31 7.06 21.14 -3.92
CA ALA A 31 7.71 22.41 -4.23
C ALA A 31 7.70 22.69 -5.74
N THR A 32 7.89 21.66 -6.55
CA THR A 32 8.01 21.78 -8.01
C THR A 32 6.71 21.45 -8.76
N GLY A 33 5.79 20.75 -8.11
CA GLY A 33 4.60 20.20 -8.75
C GLY A 33 4.86 19.03 -9.69
N ALA A 34 6.10 18.54 -9.76
CA ALA A 34 6.46 17.39 -10.55
C ALA A 34 5.92 16.10 -9.91
N HIS A 35 5.68 15.08 -10.73
CA HIS A 35 5.40 13.74 -10.23
C HIS A 35 6.15 12.69 -11.04
N GLU A 36 6.46 11.58 -10.39
CA GLU A 36 7.06 10.42 -11.02
C GLU A 36 6.29 9.15 -10.67
N ARG A 37 6.22 8.23 -11.63
CA ARG A 37 5.72 6.88 -11.39
C ARG A 37 6.81 6.03 -10.74
N ILE A 38 6.44 5.42 -9.62
CA ILE A 38 7.33 4.57 -8.83
C ILE A 38 6.97 3.08 -8.95
N SER A 39 5.72 2.76 -9.32
CA SER A 39 5.28 1.39 -9.58
C SER A 39 4.05 1.38 -10.48
N ASP A 40 3.87 0.31 -11.24
CA ASP A 40 2.68 0.08 -12.09
C ASP A 40 1.53 -0.60 -11.34
N VAL A 41 1.79 -1.01 -10.11
CA VAL A 41 0.85 -1.70 -9.23
C VAL A 41 0.94 -1.13 -7.82
N GLY A 42 0.00 -1.52 -6.96
CA GLY A 42 0.06 -1.25 -5.53
C GLY A 42 -1.02 -0.29 -5.04
N GLU A 43 -1.39 -0.50 -3.78
CA GLU A 43 -2.47 0.21 -3.11
C GLU A 43 -2.09 0.57 -1.67
N TRP A 44 -2.81 1.54 -1.11
CA TRP A 44 -2.66 1.99 0.28
C TRP A 44 -1.21 2.34 0.71
N PRO A 45 -0.39 3.02 -0.11
CA PRO A 45 1.02 3.24 0.20
C PRO A 45 1.24 4.16 1.40
N ARG A 46 2.14 3.81 2.32
CA ARG A 46 2.54 4.67 3.45
C ARG A 46 4.03 4.91 3.44
N TRP A 47 4.41 6.16 3.65
CA TRP A 47 5.81 6.51 3.88
C TRP A 47 6.31 5.95 5.20
N LEU A 48 7.55 5.49 5.17
CA LEU A 48 8.34 5.31 6.38
C LEU A 48 8.95 6.65 6.79
N SER A 49 9.41 6.73 8.04
CA SER A 49 9.96 7.95 8.63
C SER A 49 11.22 8.48 7.90
N ASP A 50 11.89 7.63 7.12
CA ASP A 50 13.07 8.01 6.33
C ASP A 50 12.77 8.83 5.06
N SER A 51 11.50 9.11 4.78
CA SER A 51 11.04 9.86 3.60
C SER A 51 11.54 9.29 2.26
N ARG A 52 11.93 8.01 2.20
CA ARG A 52 12.46 7.35 0.99
C ARG A 52 11.75 6.03 0.68
N ARG A 53 11.41 5.27 1.72
CA ARG A 53 10.76 3.98 1.56
C ARG A 53 9.26 4.10 1.79
N LEU A 54 8.52 3.26 1.08
CA LEU A 54 7.09 3.09 1.25
C LEU A 54 6.80 1.63 1.55
N VAL A 55 5.83 1.39 2.43
CA VAL A 55 5.11 0.12 2.47
C VAL A 55 3.79 0.26 1.72
N PHE A 56 3.37 -0.79 1.03
CA PHE A 56 2.13 -0.79 0.27
C PHE A 56 1.57 -2.21 0.16
N ILE A 57 0.33 -2.31 -0.30
CA ILE A 57 -0.34 -3.59 -0.53
C ILE A 57 -0.28 -3.92 -2.02
N ARG A 58 0.09 -5.16 -2.34
CA ARG A 58 -0.03 -5.73 -3.68
C ARG A 58 -0.44 -7.19 -3.55
N ASP A 59 -1.40 -7.63 -4.36
CA ASP A 59 -1.83 -9.03 -4.43
C ASP A 59 -2.13 -9.64 -3.02
N GLY A 60 -2.76 -8.82 -2.17
CA GLY A 60 -3.13 -9.16 -0.78
C GLY A 60 -1.97 -9.27 0.21
N ALA A 61 -0.75 -8.88 -0.15
CA ALA A 61 0.45 -8.94 0.69
C ALA A 61 1.08 -7.56 0.92
N LEU A 62 1.93 -7.47 1.94
CA LEU A 62 2.73 -6.28 2.23
C LEU A 62 4.02 -6.29 1.41
N HIS A 63 4.28 -5.17 0.78
CA HIS A 63 5.50 -4.93 0.02
C HIS A 63 6.20 -3.68 0.54
N LEU A 64 7.53 -3.68 0.41
CA LEU A 64 8.38 -2.52 0.61
C LEU A 64 8.90 -2.06 -0.75
N ILE A 65 8.93 -0.76 -0.99
CA ILE A 65 9.55 -0.16 -2.18
C ILE A 65 10.45 1.00 -1.78
N ASP A 66 11.60 1.08 -2.43
CA ASP A 66 12.50 2.24 -2.39
C ASP A 66 12.14 3.18 -3.54
N THR A 67 11.70 4.41 -3.25
CA THR A 67 11.21 5.31 -4.30
C THR A 67 12.32 5.82 -5.21
N ARG A 68 13.60 5.77 -4.78
CA ARG A 68 14.74 6.23 -5.58
C ARG A 68 15.16 5.18 -6.59
N THR A 69 15.23 3.91 -6.17
CA THR A 69 15.67 2.82 -7.05
C THR A 69 14.50 2.11 -7.74
N LYS A 70 13.27 2.34 -7.29
CA LYS A 70 12.05 1.64 -7.71
C LYS A 70 12.09 0.13 -7.46
N ALA A 71 13.07 -0.33 -6.68
CA ALA A 71 13.19 -1.72 -6.28
C ALA A 71 12.12 -2.03 -5.22
N SER A 72 11.37 -3.10 -5.45
CA SER A 72 10.32 -3.57 -4.54
C SER A 72 10.51 -5.03 -4.19
N ARG A 73 10.10 -5.40 -2.97
CA ARG A 73 10.05 -6.80 -2.51
C ARG A 73 8.83 -7.02 -1.62
N GLU A 74 8.29 -8.23 -1.66
CA GLU A 74 7.34 -8.69 -0.65
C GLU A 74 8.07 -8.77 0.70
N ILE A 75 7.41 -8.32 1.77
CA ILE A 75 7.96 -8.39 3.13
C ILE A 75 7.12 -9.26 4.06
N TYR A 76 5.83 -9.42 3.75
CA TYR A 76 4.95 -10.28 4.53
C TYR A 76 3.69 -10.65 3.74
N ARG A 77 3.33 -11.93 3.78
CA ARG A 77 2.07 -12.47 3.29
C ARG A 77 1.41 -13.25 4.42
N SER A 78 0.13 -12.98 4.66
CA SER A 78 -0.64 -13.77 5.61
C SER A 78 -1.03 -15.11 4.98
N PRO A 79 -0.89 -16.24 5.67
CA PRO A 79 -1.38 -17.54 5.19
C PRO A 79 -2.90 -17.67 5.29
N ALA A 80 -3.56 -16.74 5.97
CA ALA A 80 -4.95 -16.89 6.40
C ALA A 80 -5.90 -15.86 5.78
N GLY A 81 -5.47 -15.07 4.79
CA GLY A 81 -6.34 -14.07 4.15
C GLY A 81 -5.55 -12.98 3.43
N THR A 82 -6.28 -11.97 2.92
CA THR A 82 -5.71 -10.82 2.23
C THR A 82 -5.56 -9.62 3.16
N ILE A 83 -4.48 -8.90 2.99
CA ILE A 83 -4.16 -7.71 3.78
C ILE A 83 -4.82 -6.48 3.14
N THR A 84 -5.52 -5.69 3.95
CA THR A 84 -6.18 -4.44 3.57
C THR A 84 -5.92 -3.34 4.62
N ASN A 85 -6.23 -2.08 4.30
CA ASN A 85 -6.21 -0.95 5.25
C ASN A 85 -4.91 -0.81 6.06
N LEU A 86 -3.79 -0.68 5.36
CA LEU A 86 -2.45 -0.53 5.94
C LEU A 86 -2.32 0.75 6.80
N SER A 87 -1.53 0.72 7.87
CA SER A 87 -0.97 1.87 8.60
C SER A 87 0.39 1.52 9.19
N VAL A 88 1.24 2.53 9.45
CA VAL A 88 2.60 2.36 10.00
C VAL A 88 2.73 3.22 11.25
N ALA A 89 3.34 2.68 12.30
CA ALA A 89 3.67 3.44 13.49
C ALA A 89 4.75 4.50 13.19
N PRO A 90 4.74 5.68 13.84
CA PRO A 90 5.70 6.74 13.56
C PRO A 90 7.18 6.36 13.75
N ASP A 91 7.48 5.33 14.55
CA ASP A 91 8.81 4.81 14.80
C ASP A 91 9.24 3.70 13.81
N ASP A 92 8.41 3.42 12.79
CA ASP A 92 8.56 2.35 11.80
C ASP A 92 8.65 0.92 12.38
N ARG A 93 8.37 0.71 13.67
CA ARG A 93 8.52 -0.60 14.33
C ARG A 93 7.28 -1.48 14.23
N ALA A 94 6.13 -0.90 13.96
CA ALA A 94 4.87 -1.62 13.84
C ALA A 94 4.13 -1.25 12.56
N ILE A 95 3.54 -2.27 11.94
CA ILE A 95 2.63 -2.14 10.80
C ILE A 95 1.29 -2.72 11.24
N TYR A 96 0.22 -1.92 11.10
CA TYR A 96 -1.15 -2.33 11.37
C TYR A 96 -1.89 -2.54 10.05
N PHE A 97 -2.74 -3.56 10.00
CA PHE A 97 -3.57 -3.85 8.84
C PHE A 97 -4.80 -4.66 9.23
N ILE A 98 -5.78 -4.67 8.33
CA ILE A 98 -6.96 -5.53 8.44
C ILE A 98 -6.70 -6.80 7.62
N LEU A 99 -7.00 -7.96 8.20
CA LEU A 99 -6.97 -9.24 7.50
C LEU A 99 -8.40 -9.61 7.09
N THR A 100 -8.64 -9.72 5.78
CA THR A 100 -9.92 -10.17 5.23
C THR A 100 -9.82 -11.63 4.82
N ARG A 101 -10.81 -12.43 5.25
CA ARG A 101 -10.94 -13.83 4.85
C ARG A 101 -12.21 -14.00 4.05
N ASP A 102 -12.12 -14.65 2.90
CA ASP A 102 -13.29 -15.14 2.21
C ASP A 102 -13.70 -16.48 2.85
N GLU A 103 -14.51 -16.41 3.90
CA GLU A 103 -15.15 -17.60 4.47
C GLU A 103 -16.43 -17.90 3.70
N GLY A 104 -16.31 -18.67 2.62
CA GLY A 104 -17.45 -19.18 1.87
C GLY A 104 -18.03 -20.42 2.54
N ASN A 105 -18.92 -20.25 3.52
CA ASN A 105 -19.69 -21.38 4.05
C ASN A 105 -21.01 -21.50 3.28
N ILE A 106 -21.13 -22.55 2.45
CA ILE A 106 -22.41 -22.95 1.86
C ILE A 106 -23.00 -24.06 2.73
N TRP A 107 -24.16 -23.80 3.34
CA TRP A 107 -24.91 -24.80 4.10
C TRP A 107 -26.10 -25.28 3.28
N LEU A 108 -26.28 -26.59 3.16
CA LEU A 108 -27.49 -27.21 2.66
C LEU A 108 -28.25 -27.81 3.84
N ALA A 109 -29.46 -27.33 4.09
CA ALA A 109 -30.40 -27.97 4.99
C ALA A 109 -31.49 -28.64 4.14
N THR A 110 -31.72 -29.93 4.39
CA THR A 110 -32.81 -30.68 3.76
C THR A 110 -33.95 -30.82 4.76
N LEU A 111 -35.16 -30.43 4.39
CA LEU A 111 -36.35 -30.77 5.17
C LEU A 111 -36.67 -32.27 4.99
N LYS A 112 -37.00 -32.95 6.09
CA LYS A 112 -37.65 -34.27 6.05
C LYS A 112 -39.15 -34.12 5.92
#